data_AF-J1HRV5-F1
#
_entry.id   AF-J1HRV5-F1
#
_cell.length_a   1.000
_cell.length_b   1.000
_cell.length_c   1.000
_cell.angle_alpha   90.00
_cell.angle_beta   90.00
_cell.angle_gamma   90.00
#
_symmetry.space_group_name_H-M   'P 1'
#
loop_
_entity.id
_entity.type
_entity.pdbx_description
1 polymer ?
#
loop_
_entity_poly.entity_id
_entity_poly.type
_entity_poly.pdbx_seq_one_letter_code
_entity_poly.pdbx_strand_id
1 'polypeptide(L)'
;SRPAPGPRSAPRPDSPAPLAPDPGTAPDGRATVTVRPGDTLWSITAAALPSADDAQIADAWPRLYEANADTIGPDPSLLLPGQVLAIPEDLS
;
A
#
# COMPACT_ATOMS: atom_id res chain seq x y z
N SER A 1 30.41 -13.70 -22.30
CA SER A 1 29.67 -12.43 -22.47
C SER A 1 28.36 -12.51 -21.70
N ARG A 2 28.05 -11.52 -20.85
CA ARG A 2 26.89 -11.51 -19.93
C ARG A 2 25.57 -11.44 -20.70
N PRO A 3 24.49 -12.13 -20.29
CA PRO A 3 23.15 -11.90 -20.83
C PRO A 3 22.56 -10.58 -20.33
N ALA A 4 21.82 -9.89 -21.19
CA ALA A 4 21.15 -8.63 -20.89
C ALA A 4 19.90 -8.86 -20.01
N PRO A 5 19.58 -7.95 -19.06
CA PRO A 5 18.32 -8.03 -18.31
C PRO A 5 17.14 -7.66 -19.24
N GLY A 6 16.12 -8.52 -19.25
CA GLY A 6 14.90 -8.36 -20.03
C GLY A 6 14.05 -7.16 -19.57
N PRO A 7 13.08 -6.72 -20.40
CA PRO A 7 12.25 -5.56 -20.09
C PRO A 7 11.40 -5.82 -18.85
N ARG A 8 11.37 -4.85 -17.93
CA ARG A 8 10.51 -4.80 -16.75
C ARG A 8 9.05 -4.99 -17.19
N SER A 9 8.40 -6.02 -16.66
CA SER A 9 6.96 -6.23 -16.78
C SER A 9 6.22 -5.02 -16.18
N ALA A 10 5.62 -4.19 -17.01
CA ALA A 10 4.59 -3.26 -16.58
C ALA A 10 3.26 -4.05 -16.46
N PRO A 11 2.57 -4.05 -15.31
CA PRO A 11 1.24 -4.66 -15.24
C PRO A 11 0.24 -3.85 -16.08
N ARG A 12 -0.52 -4.58 -16.90
CA ARG A 12 -1.58 -4.12 -17.81
C ARG A 12 -2.77 -3.58 -17.00
N PRO A 13 -3.41 -2.45 -17.37
CA PRO A 13 -4.65 -2.03 -16.73
C PRO A 13 -5.80 -2.79 -17.39
N ASP A 14 -6.32 -3.82 -16.73
CA ASP A 14 -7.57 -4.45 -17.16
C ASP A 14 -8.47 -4.68 -15.95
N SER A 15 -9.73 -4.28 -16.11
CA SER A 15 -10.90 -4.43 -15.22
C SER A 15 -11.17 -3.34 -14.16
N PRO A 16 -12.41 -2.81 -14.09
CA PRO A 16 -12.91 -2.06 -12.94
C PRO A 16 -13.24 -3.05 -11.81
N ALA A 17 -12.19 -3.55 -11.15
CA ALA A 17 -12.32 -4.21 -9.85
C ALA A 17 -12.72 -3.17 -8.79
N PRO A 18 -13.38 -3.54 -7.68
CA PRO A 18 -13.55 -2.63 -6.55
C PRO A 18 -12.17 -2.02 -6.23
N LEU A 19 -12.12 -0.69 -6.19
CA LEU A 19 -10.92 0.15 -6.30
C LEU A 19 -9.86 -0.25 -5.26
N ALA A 20 -9.06 -1.26 -5.57
CA ALA A 20 -7.93 -1.63 -4.77
C ALA A 20 -6.85 -0.52 -4.92
N PRO A 21 -6.11 -0.22 -3.85
CA PRO A 21 -4.98 0.70 -3.92
C PRO A 21 -3.94 0.21 -4.95
N ASP A 22 -3.18 1.11 -5.60
CA ASP A 22 -2.10 0.69 -6.53
C ASP A 22 -0.92 0.10 -5.74
N PRO A 23 -0.62 -1.21 -5.88
CA PRO A 23 0.57 -1.79 -5.27
C PRO A 23 1.82 -1.43 -6.08
N GLY A 24 2.84 -0.97 -5.38
CA GLY A 24 4.18 -0.68 -5.89
C GLY A 24 5.26 -1.39 -5.07
N THR A 25 6.51 -1.22 -5.48
CA THR A 25 7.67 -1.71 -4.73
C THR A 25 8.70 -0.59 -4.62
N ALA A 26 9.10 -0.27 -3.39
CA ALA A 26 10.17 0.68 -3.10
C ALA A 26 11.54 0.14 -3.56
N PRO A 27 12.55 1.02 -3.78
CA PRO A 27 13.91 0.57 -4.12
C PRO A 27 14.53 -0.37 -3.09
N ASP A 28 14.09 -0.29 -1.84
CA ASP A 28 14.49 -1.18 -0.74
C ASP A 28 13.70 -2.51 -0.70
N GLY A 29 12.88 -2.79 -1.71
CA GLY A 29 12.13 -4.04 -1.86
C GLY A 29 10.80 -4.11 -1.09
N ARG A 30 10.50 -3.12 -0.24
CA ARG A 30 9.21 -3.07 0.48
C ARG A 30 8.04 -2.85 -0.47
N ALA A 31 6.94 -3.53 -0.20
CA ALA A 31 5.66 -3.21 -0.81
C ALA A 31 5.27 -1.76 -0.46
N THR A 32 4.76 -1.04 -1.45
CA THR A 32 4.25 0.31 -1.28
C THR A 32 2.86 0.42 -1.88
N VAL A 33 2.14 1.44 -1.47
CA VAL A 33 0.80 1.71 -1.95
C VAL A 33 0.64 3.19 -2.21
N THR A 34 0.06 3.55 -3.35
CA THR A 34 -0.27 4.95 -3.65
C THR A 34 -1.70 5.25 -3.22
N VAL A 35 -1.86 6.22 -2.33
CA VAL A 35 -3.15 6.70 -1.85
C VAL A 35 -3.95 7.29 -3.02
N ARG A 36 -5.17 6.79 -3.21
CA ARG A 36 -6.14 7.31 -4.16
C ARG A 36 -7.20 8.15 -3.45
N PRO A 37 -7.93 9.01 -4.18
CA PRO A 37 -9.05 9.76 -3.59
C PRO A 37 -10.09 8.82 -2.95
N GLY A 38 -10.36 9.02 -1.66
CA GLY A 38 -11.30 8.21 -0.88
C GLY A 38 -10.70 7.01 -0.17
N ASP A 39 -9.39 6.75 -0.32
CA ASP A 39 -8.70 5.76 0.51
C ASP A 39 -8.69 6.15 1.98
N THR A 40 -8.70 5.13 2.83
CA THR A 40 -8.50 5.26 4.27
C THR A 40 -7.41 4.28 4.69
N LEU A 41 -6.77 4.54 5.82
CA LEU A 41 -5.79 3.59 6.38
C LEU A 41 -6.43 2.21 6.57
N TRP A 42 -7.69 2.17 6.99
CA TRP A 42 -8.46 0.93 7.08
C TRP A 42 -8.55 0.21 5.74
N SER A 43 -9.02 0.87 4.68
CA SER A 43 -9.17 0.25 3.35
C SER A 43 -7.85 -0.22 2.78
N ILE A 44 -6.77 0.53 3.00
CA ILE A 44 -5.42 0.17 2.57
C ILE A 44 -4.92 -1.05 3.34
N THR A 45 -5.07 -1.07 4.67
CA THR A 45 -4.71 -2.22 5.51
C THR A 45 -5.53 -3.45 5.15
N ALA A 46 -6.83 -3.32 4.90
CA ALA A 46 -7.69 -4.41 4.46
C ALA A 46 -7.25 -4.98 3.10
N ALA A 47 -6.78 -4.13 2.19
CA ALA A 47 -6.23 -4.58 0.91
C ALA A 47 -4.87 -5.28 1.06
N ALA A 48 -4.05 -4.87 2.01
CA ALA A 48 -2.79 -5.53 2.35
C ALA A 48 -3.01 -6.87 3.05
N LEU A 49 -4.07 -6.99 3.85
CA LEU A 49 -4.44 -8.18 4.61
C LEU A 49 -5.77 -8.80 4.13
N PRO A 50 -5.84 -9.38 2.92
CA PRO A 50 -7.11 -9.85 2.33
C PRO A 50 -7.75 -11.04 3.07
N SER A 51 -7.01 -11.71 3.95
CA SER A 51 -7.50 -12.83 4.78
C SER A 51 -7.76 -12.43 6.24
N ALA A 52 -7.58 -11.15 6.60
CA ALA A 52 -7.79 -10.67 7.95
C ALA A 52 -9.25 -10.28 8.19
N ASP A 53 -9.75 -10.58 9.39
CA ASP A 53 -11.03 -10.06 9.87
C ASP A 53 -10.94 -8.60 10.33
N ASP A 54 -12.07 -7.93 10.51
CA ASP A 54 -12.13 -6.52 10.96
C ASP A 54 -11.33 -6.27 12.24
N ALA A 55 -11.33 -7.20 13.19
CA ALA A 55 -10.57 -7.07 14.43
C ALA A 55 -9.04 -7.05 14.19
N GLN A 56 -8.56 -7.82 13.21
CA GLN A 56 -7.16 -7.83 12.83
C GLN A 56 -6.79 -6.57 12.04
N ILE A 57 -7.68 -6.10 11.16
CA ILE A 57 -7.49 -4.82 10.45
C ILE A 57 -7.43 -3.66 11.47
N ALA A 58 -8.27 -3.68 12.50
CA ALA A 58 -8.28 -2.71 13.59
C ALA A 58 -6.96 -2.65 14.39
N ASP A 59 -6.29 -3.79 14.59
CA ASP A 59 -4.97 -3.86 15.22
C ASP A 59 -3.82 -3.44 14.28
N ALA A 60 -4.00 -3.69 12.98
CA ALA A 60 -2.97 -3.51 11.97
C ALA A 60 -2.88 -2.07 11.40
N TRP A 61 -4.01 -1.38 11.20
CA TRP A 61 -3.98 -0.04 10.60
C TRP A 61 -3.18 1.00 11.43
N PRO A 62 -3.14 0.95 12.78
CA PRO A 62 -2.27 1.83 13.55
C PRO A 62 -0.80 1.59 13.25
N ARG A 63 -0.38 0.34 13.04
CA ARG A 63 1.02 0.02 12.65
C ARG A 63 1.35 0.56 11.26
N LEU A 64 0.40 0.49 10.33
CA LEU A 64 0.54 1.11 9.01
C LEU A 64 0.74 2.62 9.16
N TYR A 65 -0.04 3.29 10.02
CA TYR A 65 0.13 4.71 10.31
C TYR A 65 1.49 5.00 10.93
N GLU A 66 1.90 4.29 11.96
CA GLU A 66 3.18 4.49 12.65
C GLU A 66 4.37 4.39 11.69
N ALA A 67 4.35 3.42 10.77
CA ALA A 67 5.38 3.26 9.75
C ALA A 67 5.41 4.40 8.70
N ASN A 68 4.33 5.18 8.61
CA ASN A 68 4.14 6.25 7.62
C ASN A 68 3.82 7.61 8.25
N ALA A 69 4.02 7.77 9.56
CA ALA A 69 3.61 8.97 10.29
C ALA A 69 4.32 10.23 9.78
N ASP A 70 5.58 10.11 9.36
CA ASP A 70 6.33 11.19 8.69
C ASP A 70 5.70 11.62 7.35
N THR A 71 5.04 10.71 6.63
CA THR A 71 4.38 10.99 5.35
C THR A 71 2.97 11.53 5.54
N ILE A 72 2.20 10.94 6.47
CA ILE A 72 0.79 11.25 6.71
C ILE A 72 0.64 12.52 7.56
N GLY A 73 1.56 12.75 8.49
CA GLY A 73 1.46 13.81 9.48
C GLY A 73 0.64 13.38 10.70
N PRO A 74 0.26 14.33 11.58
CA PRO A 74 -0.33 14.04 12.88
C PRO A 74 -1.77 13.50 12.83
N ASP A 75 -2.46 13.66 11.71
CA ASP A 75 -3.85 13.27 11.52
C ASP A 75 -3.95 11.99 10.68
N PRO A 76 -4.15 10.80 11.27
CA PRO A 76 -4.18 9.52 10.56
C PRO A 76 -5.35 9.40 9.57
N SER A 77 -6.42 10.16 9.76
CA SER A 77 -7.56 10.20 8.84
C SER A 77 -7.33 11.08 7.62
N LEU A 78 -6.28 11.90 7.61
CA LEU A 78 -5.98 12.83 6.51
C LEU A 78 -5.00 12.22 5.51
N LEU A 79 -5.50 11.28 4.71
CA LEU A 79 -4.75 10.76 3.58
C LEU A 79 -4.91 11.67 2.36
N LEU A 80 -3.77 12.11 1.81
CA LEU A 80 -3.71 12.95 0.62
C LEU A 80 -3.47 12.07 -0.62
N PRO A 81 -4.28 12.21 -1.69
CA PRO A 81 -4.06 11.48 -2.93
C PRO A 81 -2.65 11.70 -3.49
N GLY A 82 -2.01 10.61 -3.91
CA GLY A 82 -0.64 10.60 -4.41
C GLY A 82 0.44 10.40 -3.34
N GLN A 83 0.08 10.35 -2.04
CA GLN A 83 1.00 9.86 -1.01
C GLN A 83 1.37 8.40 -1.30
N VAL A 84 2.65 8.09 -1.17
CA VAL A 84 3.14 6.71 -1.26
C VAL A 84 3.40 6.23 0.16
N LEU A 85 2.64 5.24 0.61
CA LEU A 85 2.81 4.63 1.92
C LEU A 85 3.62 3.34 1.76
N ALA A 86 4.56 3.11 2.67
CA ALA A 86 5.25 1.84 2.80
C ALA A 86 4.36 0.86 3.56
N ILE A 87 4.19 -0.34 3.02
CA ILE A 87 3.55 -1.45 3.70
C ILE A 87 4.62 -2.16 4.55
N PRO A 88 4.47 -2.21 5.88
CA PRO A 88 5.35 -2.97 6.74
C PRO A 88 5.35 -4.46 6.37
N GLU A 89 6.48 -5.14 6.53
CA GLU A 89 6.58 -6.58 6.24
C GLU A 89 5.65 -7.44 7.11
N ASP A 90 5.27 -6.97 8.31
CA ASP A 90 4.28 -7.61 9.19
C ASP A 90 2.86 -7.59 8.59
N LEU A 91 2.61 -6.70 7.63
CA LEU A 91 1.32 -6.49 6.97
C LEU A 91 1.30 -6.96 5.50
N SER A 92 2.41 -7.53 5.00
CA SER A 92 2.60 -7.89 3.58
C SER A 92 2.58 -9.39 3.32
#